data_AF-A0A8J4SD16-F1
#
_entry.id   AF-A0A8J4SD16-F1
#
_cell.length_a   1.000
_cell.length_b   1.000
_cell.length_c   1.000
_cell.angle_alpha   90.00
_cell.angle_beta   90.00
_cell.angle_gamma   90.00
#
_symmetry.space_group_name_H-M   'P 1'
#
loop_
_entity.id
_entity.type
_entity.pdbx_description
1 polymer ?
#
loop_
_entity_poly.entity_id
_entity_poly.type
_entity_poly.pdbx_seq_one_letter_code
_entity_poly.pdbx_strand_id
1 'polypeptide(L)'
;MPAAVALSVAPVLLACSCVVDALSRDKMLEVVGTVHGRDINIHYDDLAEDREEKKCYGEFTRDIDPVCGSNGKKYTNMSMFNYRKCMIKIQEGTEIELEDMEFCKDVAMEDMEHIDE
;
A
#
# COMPACT_ATOMS: atom_id res chain seq x y z
N MET A 1 -12.73 -66.18 -11.06
CA MET A 1 -11.26 -66.09 -11.08
C MET A 1 -10.83 -65.37 -12.35
N PRO A 2 -9.93 -64.39 -12.30
CA PRO A 2 -10.04 -63.08 -11.65
C PRO A 2 -10.41 -61.98 -12.68
N ALA A 3 -11.25 -61.02 -12.29
CA ALA A 3 -11.41 -59.78 -13.06
C ALA A 3 -10.24 -58.85 -12.71
N ALA A 4 -9.46 -58.50 -13.73
CA ALA A 4 -8.28 -57.65 -13.60
C ALA A 4 -8.66 -56.21 -13.19
N VAL A 5 -7.86 -55.68 -12.28
CA VAL A 5 -7.87 -54.29 -11.81
C VAL A 5 -7.39 -53.38 -12.93
N ALA A 6 -8.11 -52.29 -13.19
CA ALA A 6 -7.57 -51.10 -13.83
C ALA A 6 -8.15 -49.87 -13.11
N LEU A 7 -7.44 -49.41 -12.08
CA LEU A 7 -7.65 -48.09 -11.49
C LEU A 7 -7.13 -47.05 -12.48
N SER A 8 -8.02 -46.48 -13.30
CA SER A 8 -7.70 -45.30 -14.09
C SER A 8 -7.79 -44.07 -13.21
N VAL A 9 -6.65 -43.64 -12.66
CA VAL A 9 -6.50 -42.30 -12.09
C VAL A 9 -6.44 -41.34 -13.27
N ALA A 10 -7.58 -40.72 -13.62
CA ALA A 10 -7.60 -39.64 -14.59
C ALA A 10 -6.97 -38.40 -13.92
N PRO A 11 -5.88 -37.82 -14.47
CA PRO A 11 -5.33 -36.60 -13.94
C PRO A 11 -6.33 -35.48 -14.20
N VAL A 12 -6.83 -34.86 -13.13
CA VAL A 12 -7.56 -33.60 -13.19
C VAL A 12 -6.59 -32.58 -13.76
N LEU A 13 -6.70 -32.28 -15.06
CA LEU A 13 -6.04 -31.15 -15.70
C LEU A 13 -6.71 -29.88 -15.16
N LEU A 14 -6.22 -29.43 -14.01
CA LEU A 14 -6.47 -28.10 -13.48
C LEU A 14 -5.69 -27.12 -14.36
N ALA A 15 -6.24 -26.81 -15.53
CA ALA A 15 -5.72 -25.76 -16.39
C ALA A 15 -5.84 -24.44 -15.63
N CYS A 16 -4.68 -23.92 -15.22
CA CYS A 16 -4.48 -22.66 -14.54
C CYS A 16 -5.37 -21.57 -15.13
N SER A 17 -6.35 -21.15 -14.34
CA SER A 17 -6.89 -19.80 -14.41
C SER A 17 -5.72 -18.83 -14.25
N CYS A 18 -5.27 -18.26 -15.37
CA CYS A 18 -4.46 -17.06 -15.36
C CYS A 18 -5.33 -15.92 -14.84
N VAL A 19 -5.44 -15.82 -13.52
CA VAL A 19 -5.85 -14.60 -12.83
C VAL A 19 -4.68 -13.63 -12.86
N VAL A 20 -4.42 -13.08 -14.04
CA VAL A 20 -3.78 -11.78 -14.08
C VAL A 20 -4.84 -10.79 -13.61
N ASP A 21 -4.63 -10.19 -12.44
CA ASP A 21 -5.11 -8.85 -12.11
C ASP A 21 -4.68 -8.50 -10.68
N ALA A 22 -3.51 -7.87 -10.56
CA ALA A 22 -3.35 -6.85 -9.52
C ALA A 22 -4.14 -5.63 -10.00
N LEU A 23 -5.47 -5.66 -9.85
CA LEU A 23 -6.32 -4.51 -10.14
C LEU A 23 -5.96 -3.41 -9.15
N SER A 24 -5.23 -2.39 -9.63
CA SER A 24 -5.13 -1.13 -8.91
C SER A 24 -6.53 -0.57 -8.74
N ARG A 25 -6.80 -0.07 -7.53
CA ARG A 25 -8.10 0.44 -7.07
C ARG A 25 -8.77 1.38 -8.08
N ASP A 26 -7.98 2.09 -8.88
CA ASP A 26 -8.43 3.13 -9.79
C ASP A 26 -8.93 2.58 -11.15
N LYS A 27 -8.39 1.45 -11.64
CA LYS A 27 -8.86 0.82 -12.91
C LYS A 27 -10.16 0.03 -12.73
N MET A 28 -10.40 -0.50 -11.55
CA MET A 28 -11.67 -1.14 -11.21
C MET A 28 -12.81 -0.12 -11.23
N LEU A 29 -12.55 1.12 -10.81
CA LEU A 29 -13.55 2.20 -10.80
C LEU A 29 -14.06 2.55 -12.21
N GLU A 30 -13.21 2.47 -13.24
CA GLU A 30 -13.55 2.75 -14.64
C GLU A 30 -14.47 1.68 -15.26
N VAL A 31 -14.17 0.41 -15.02
CA VAL A 31 -14.96 -0.72 -15.53
C VAL A 31 -16.32 -0.79 -14.84
N VAL A 32 -16.38 -0.53 -13.53
CA VAL A 32 -17.64 -0.62 -12.76
C VAL A 32 -18.56 0.57 -13.03
N GLY A 33 -18.03 1.76 -13.32
CA GLY A 33 -18.81 2.96 -13.64
C GLY A 33 -19.55 2.92 -14.99
N THR A 34 -19.14 2.05 -15.91
CA THR A 34 -19.68 1.98 -17.28
C THR A 34 -20.88 1.02 -17.44
N VAL A 35 -21.11 0.11 -16.49
CA VAL A 35 -22.29 -0.77 -16.50
C VAL A 35 -23.47 0.00 -15.92
N HIS A 36 -24.13 0.76 -16.78
CA HIS A 36 -25.24 1.67 -16.48
C HIS A 36 -24.90 2.71 -15.43
N GLY A 37 -24.13 3.72 -15.86
CA GLY A 37 -23.86 5.02 -15.24
C GLY A 37 -24.84 5.43 -14.15
N ARG A 38 -24.65 4.85 -12.97
CA ARG A 38 -25.24 5.30 -11.73
C ARG A 38 -24.11 6.04 -11.05
N ASP A 39 -24.14 7.35 -11.23
CA ASP A 39 -23.28 8.38 -10.65
C ASP A 39 -22.46 7.85 -9.45
N ILE A 40 -21.18 7.54 -9.67
CA ILE A 40 -20.28 7.22 -8.56
C ILE A 40 -19.94 8.55 -7.92
N ASN A 41 -20.81 8.99 -7.01
CA ASN A 41 -20.53 10.12 -6.15
C ASN A 41 -19.47 9.67 -5.14
N ILE A 42 -18.20 9.93 -5.47
CA ILE A 42 -17.10 9.75 -4.53
C ILE A 42 -17.26 10.82 -3.46
N HIS A 43 -17.96 10.47 -2.38
CA HIS A 43 -18.04 11.31 -1.20
C HIS A 43 -16.72 11.17 -0.45
N TYR A 44 -15.78 12.07 -0.74
CA TYR A 44 -14.70 12.36 0.19
C TYR A 44 -15.35 13.09 1.37
N ASP A 45 -15.45 12.42 2.53
CA ASP A 45 -15.87 13.08 3.77
C ASP A 45 -14.66 13.78 4.39
N ASP A 46 -14.19 14.82 3.68
CA ASP A 46 -13.02 15.62 4.05
C ASP A 46 -13.11 16.09 5.52
N LEU A 47 -14.34 16.33 6.01
CA LEU A 47 -14.59 16.78 7.38
C LEU A 47 -14.36 15.69 8.44
N ALA A 48 -14.58 14.42 8.09
CA ALA A 48 -14.30 13.29 8.97
C ALA A 48 -12.80 12.99 9.01
N GLU A 49 -12.13 12.99 7.86
CA GLU A 49 -10.67 12.82 7.76
C GLU A 49 -9.95 13.93 8.53
N ASP A 50 -10.28 15.19 8.29
CA ASP A 50 -9.76 16.36 9.01
C ASP A 50 -9.90 16.25 10.54
N ARG A 51 -11.00 15.66 11.02
CA ARG A 51 -11.26 15.50 12.45
C ARG A 51 -10.32 14.46 13.06
N GLU A 52 -10.09 13.37 12.35
CA GLU A 52 -9.20 12.31 12.79
C GLU A 52 -7.74 12.79 12.74
N GLU A 53 -7.34 13.49 11.69
CA GLU A 53 -5.98 14.05 11.56
C GLU A 53 -5.61 14.98 12.72
N LYS A 54 -6.56 15.79 13.19
CA LYS A 54 -6.34 16.67 14.35
C LYS A 54 -5.90 15.92 15.61
N LYS A 55 -6.21 14.62 15.73
CA LYS A 55 -5.79 13.78 16.87
C LYS A 55 -4.33 13.37 16.82
N CYS A 56 -3.68 13.46 15.66
CA CYS A 56 -2.26 13.15 15.52
C CYS A 56 -1.35 14.28 15.99
N TYR A 57 -1.88 15.50 16.18
CA TYR A 57 -1.12 16.60 16.73
C TYR A 57 -0.78 16.31 18.20
N GLY A 58 0.51 16.27 18.51
CA GLY A 58 1.01 16.00 19.85
C GLY A 58 2.15 16.93 20.24
N GLU A 59 3.00 16.47 21.15
CA GLU A 59 4.20 17.22 21.53
C GLU A 59 5.29 17.09 20.46
N PHE A 60 5.67 18.24 19.90
CA PHE A 60 6.67 18.34 18.86
C PHE A 60 7.99 18.84 19.41
N THR A 61 9.05 18.13 19.06
CA THR A 61 10.42 18.50 19.40
C THR A 61 11.15 19.03 18.15
N ARG A 62 12.16 19.87 18.38
CA ARG A 62 12.96 20.52 17.31
C ARG A 62 14.40 19.99 17.24
N ASP A 63 14.68 18.91 17.96
CA ASP A 63 15.93 18.17 17.84
C ASP A 63 16.09 17.62 16.41
N ILE A 64 17.34 17.50 16.00
CA ILE A 64 17.73 16.93 14.72
C ILE A 64 18.39 15.59 15.04
N ASP A 65 17.57 14.55 15.07
CA ASP A 65 17.97 13.17 15.29
C ASP A 65 17.27 12.27 14.24
N PRO A 66 17.76 12.29 12.99
CA PRO A 66 16.99 11.78 11.86
C PRO A 66 16.78 10.28 11.90
N VAL A 67 15.57 9.86 11.53
CA VAL A 67 15.14 8.46 11.48
C VAL A 67 14.64 8.10 10.07
N CYS A 68 14.76 6.83 9.70
CA CYS A 68 14.27 6.29 8.42
C CYS A 68 12.94 5.56 8.63
N GLY A 69 11.95 5.84 7.78
CA GLY A 69 10.70 5.11 7.73
C GLY A 69 10.67 4.07 6.61
N SER A 70 9.86 3.03 6.77
CA SER A 70 9.64 1.97 5.76
C SER A 70 9.03 2.45 4.45
N ASN A 71 8.57 3.70 4.39
CA ASN A 71 8.17 4.39 3.17
C ASN A 71 9.32 5.08 2.43
N GLY A 72 10.58 4.79 2.79
CA GLY A 72 11.79 5.32 2.17
C GLY A 72 12.10 6.78 2.54
N LYS A 73 11.31 7.40 3.43
CA LYS A 73 11.47 8.81 3.82
C LYS A 73 12.29 8.94 5.09
N LYS A 74 13.19 9.93 5.09
CA LYS A 74 13.91 10.40 6.29
C LYS A 74 13.06 11.46 7.01
N TYR A 75 12.92 11.32 8.32
CA TYR A 75 12.23 12.27 9.18
C TYR A 75 13.23 12.95 10.09
N THR A 76 13.03 14.25 10.38
CA THR A 76 13.98 15.07 11.15
C THR A 76 14.25 14.54 12.55
N ASN A 77 13.23 13.94 13.18
CA ASN A 77 13.29 13.31 14.49
C ASN A 77 12.14 12.31 14.67
N MET A 78 12.18 11.59 15.79
CA MET A 78 11.16 10.60 16.17
C MET A 78 9.76 11.22 16.33
N SER A 79 9.65 12.45 16.82
CA SER A 79 8.36 13.13 16.96
C SER A 79 7.70 13.37 15.59
N MET A 80 8.49 13.82 14.60
CA MET A 80 8.03 13.96 13.21
C MET A 80 7.67 12.62 12.57
N PHE A 81 8.44 11.57 12.84
CA PHE A 81 8.09 10.22 12.36
C PHE A 81 6.74 9.77 12.91
N ASN A 82 6.52 9.87 14.22
CA ASN A 82 5.28 9.45 14.86
C ASN A 82 4.05 10.23 14.36
N TYR A 83 4.21 11.54 14.17
CA TYR A 83 3.18 12.38 13.57
C TYR A 83 2.80 11.89 12.18
N ARG A 84 3.80 11.66 11.33
CA ARG A 84 3.59 11.22 9.95
C ARG A 84 3.04 9.81 9.87
N LYS A 85 3.48 8.91 10.77
CA LYS A 85 2.91 7.57 10.93
C LYS A 85 1.42 7.62 11.23
N CYS A 86 1.00 8.52 12.12
CA CYS A 86 -0.43 8.72 12.44
C CYS A 86 -1.22 9.28 11.26
N MET A 87 -0.70 10.30 10.56
CA MET A 87 -1.32 10.88 9.36
C MET A 87 -1.56 9.82 8.27
N ILE A 88 -0.51 9.07 7.91
CA ILE A 88 -0.54 8.06 6.85
C ILE A 88 -1.57 6.96 7.18
N LYS A 89 -1.67 6.58 8.47
CA LYS A 89 -2.66 5.60 8.90
C LYS A 89 -4.10 6.06 8.69
N ILE A 90 -4.37 7.36 8.79
CA ILE A 90 -5.70 7.94 8.58
C ILE A 90 -5.98 8.12 7.08
N GLN A 91 -5.04 8.69 6.34
CA GLN A 91 -5.17 9.05 4.92
C GLN A 91 -5.13 7.83 3.99
N GLU A 92 -4.20 6.90 4.26
CA GLU A 92 -3.89 5.79 3.35
C GLU A 92 -4.29 4.43 3.93
N GLY A 93 -4.58 4.35 5.22
CA GLY A 93 -4.85 3.07 5.91
C GLY A 93 -3.62 2.17 6.04
N THR A 94 -2.42 2.70 5.77
CA THR A 94 -1.15 1.98 5.83
C THR A 94 -0.37 2.37 7.09
N GLU A 95 0.52 1.50 7.55
CA GLU A 95 1.35 1.75 8.72
C GLU A 95 2.83 1.70 8.34
N ILE A 96 3.56 2.76 8.68
CA ILE A 96 5.01 2.82 8.48
C ILE A 96 5.75 2.40 9.75
N GLU A 97 6.89 1.76 9.55
CA GLU A 97 7.79 1.28 10.61
C GLU A 97 9.15 1.96 10.48
N LEU A 98 9.97 1.82 11.53
CA LEU A 98 11.34 2.31 11.48
C LEU A 98 12.18 1.31 10.71
N GLU A 99 12.96 1.82 9.76
CA GLU A 99 13.94 1.04 9.02
C GLU A 99 15.36 1.54 9.31
N ASP A 100 16.35 0.76 8.89
CA ASP A 100 17.74 1.21 8.95
C ASP A 100 17.97 2.41 8.02
N MET A 101 18.85 3.33 8.42
CA MET A 101 19.20 4.49 7.61
C MET A 101 19.85 4.13 6.26
N GLU A 102 20.42 2.93 6.13
CA GLU A 102 20.90 2.36 4.87
C GLU A 102 19.77 2.24 3.84
N PHE A 103 18.59 1.73 4.22
CA PHE A 103 17.43 1.65 3.34
C PHE A 103 17.06 3.01 2.73
N CYS A 104 16.94 4.05 3.55
CA CYS A 104 16.64 5.40 3.05
C CYS A 104 17.83 6.07 2.31
N LYS A 105 19.05 5.51 2.35
CA LYS A 105 20.14 5.95 1.46
C LYS A 105 20.00 5.29 0.10
N ASP A 106 19.67 4.01 0.07
CA ASP A 106 19.46 3.24 -1.17
C ASP A 106 18.31 3.82 -1.98
N VAL A 107 17.15 4.04 -1.35
CA VAL A 107 15.99 4.71 -1.99
C VAL A 107 16.38 6.09 -2.56
N ALA A 108 17.19 6.86 -1.83
CA ALA A 108 17.62 8.17 -2.29
C ALA A 108 18.62 8.11 -3.47
N MET A 109 19.39 7.03 -3.61
CA MET A 109 20.26 6.79 -4.76
C MET A 109 19.44 6.38 -5.98
N GLU A 110 18.46 5.48 -5.79
CA GLU A 110 17.53 5.08 -6.85
C GLU A 110 16.78 6.28 -7.42
N ASP A 111 16.25 7.17 -6.58
CA ASP A 111 15.56 8.39 -7.03
C ASP A 111 16.44 9.34 -7.86
N MET A 112 17.76 9.37 -7.60
CA MET A 112 18.71 10.22 -8.34
C MET A 112 19.11 9.62 -9.68
N GLU A 113 19.18 8.29 -9.79
CA GLU A 113 19.55 7.60 -11.03
C GLU A 113 18.52 7.84 -12.16
N HIS A 114 17.27 8.16 -11.81
CA HIS A 114 16.19 8.40 -12.77
C HIS A 114 16.10 9.85 -13.28
N ILE A 115 17.06 10.74 -12.96
CA ILE A 115 17.04 12.15 -13.41
C ILE A 115 17.67 12.31 -14.81
N ASP A 116 18.36 11.29 -15.29
CA ASP A 116 19.16 11.35 -16.53
C ASP A 116 18.50 10.67 -17.76
N GLU A 117 17.24 10.20 -17.65
CA GLU A 117 16.44 9.59 -18.75
C GLU A 117 15.38 10.53 -19.36
#